data_AF-A0A836KSQ7-F1
#
_entry.id   AF-A0A836KSQ7-F1
#
_cell.length_a   1.000
_cell.length_b   1.000
_cell.length_c   1.000
_cell.angle_alpha   90.00
_cell.angle_beta   90.00
_cell.angle_gamma   90.00
#
_symmetry.space_group_name_H-M   'P 1'
#
loop_
_entity.id
_entity.type
_entity.pdbx_description
1 polymer ?
#
loop_
_entity_poly.entity_id
_entity_poly.type
_entity_poly.pdbx_seq_one_letter_code
_entity_poly.pdbx_strand_id
1 'polypeptide(L)'
;MAFFISKSCDVFPPRRRGHSDGVLRKELNARGAPRDSAIITKTELDIIRGMIDGCFPGNLSSTAATAAATRTHTEAAEDHRRRMQEFDAERTRNGAAPRTAEEIEQAQLRQVNLEKARLRLDEEYDEVKAMNRVIMEARCAATRNAQRLEKQKRIEDEVAYNRQMDALMAQEAEMAQQMYLERERQRLEDQKRNAAMIKVQLRERDVERVRRLERHQQEQEAMSRHIERLQAEEKAEKLRRIDAARRLMEEAAIANAEQIALKQREREMQLDEDRKMAEYIKQKEARDEAYAEEQARIRHEKEMEVARLRANQQRVQDKQAELEELRARRVQEAYIREERRKEKEAAERESAMHADLQRVRLAQIEERSRQKALEKVQEQEELDRMLAVQKISHEQDLERLARTRRLQEENSLALLKQMMDIEERRRRQRQEEIEEGNQLRKEARERQAALEEIRERKLGELEELDAPVQYRRALFKVSR
;
A
#
# COMPACT_ATOMS: atom_id res chain seq x y z
N MET A 1 2.04 91.77 65.91
CA MET A 1 2.59 92.71 64.92
C MET A 1 2.57 92.04 63.56
N ALA A 2 1.85 92.64 62.60
CA ALA A 2 2.09 92.62 61.14
C ALA A 2 0.75 92.79 60.39
N PHE A 3 0.38 94.07 60.21
CA PHE A 3 -0.42 94.66 59.14
C PHE A 3 -1.13 93.73 58.14
N PHE A 4 -2.47 93.69 58.18
CA PHE A 4 -3.25 93.53 56.95
C PHE A 4 -3.59 94.91 56.41
N ILE A 5 -2.78 95.30 55.43
CA ILE A 5 -3.01 96.44 54.54
C ILE A 5 -4.34 96.22 53.83
N SER A 6 -5.21 97.22 53.94
CA SER A 6 -6.46 97.36 53.22
C SER A 6 -6.24 97.22 51.70
N LYS A 7 -6.81 96.19 51.10
CA LYS A 7 -7.20 96.28 49.68
C LYS A 7 -8.61 96.85 49.66
N SER A 8 -8.76 98.05 49.13
CA SER A 8 -10.06 98.65 48.83
C SER A 8 -10.83 97.71 47.91
N CYS A 9 -11.97 97.19 48.38
CA CYS A 9 -12.91 96.48 47.52
C CYS A 9 -13.64 97.54 46.68
N ASP A 10 -13.03 97.90 45.55
CA ASP A 10 -13.60 98.81 44.57
C ASP A 10 -14.98 98.33 44.11
N VAL A 11 -15.89 99.28 43.93
CA VAL A 11 -17.29 99.12 43.51
C VAL A 11 -17.41 98.14 42.34
N PHE A 12 -18.17 97.06 42.55
CA PHE A 12 -18.44 96.04 41.53
C PHE A 12 -19.31 96.64 40.40
N PRO A 13 -19.02 96.38 39.10
CA PRO A 13 -19.81 96.94 38.00
C PRO A 13 -21.28 96.50 38.07
N PRO A 14 -22.24 97.35 37.67
CA PRO A 14 -23.66 97.02 37.77
C PRO A 14 -24.02 95.79 36.92
N ARG A 15 -24.94 94.97 37.45
CA ARG A 15 -25.41 93.72 36.84
C ARG A 15 -25.95 93.96 35.42
N ARG A 16 -25.44 93.23 34.43
CA ARG A 16 -26.00 93.22 33.07
C ARG A 16 -27.31 92.42 33.04
N ARG A 17 -28.30 92.82 32.21
CA ARG A 17 -29.56 92.08 32.07
C ARG A 17 -29.26 90.61 31.68
N GLY A 18 -29.83 89.66 32.43
CA GLY A 18 -29.70 88.22 32.17
C GLY A 18 -28.53 87.49 32.85
N HIS A 19 -27.67 88.17 33.63
CA HIS A 19 -26.68 87.48 34.46
C HIS A 19 -27.34 86.81 35.67
N SER A 20 -26.98 85.55 35.98
CA SER A 20 -27.42 84.84 37.19
C SER A 20 -26.38 84.98 38.31
N ASP A 21 -26.81 84.83 39.57
CA ASP A 21 -25.95 85.06 40.73
C ASP A 21 -24.78 84.07 40.82
N GLY A 22 -24.94 82.87 40.24
CA GLY A 22 -23.85 81.89 40.11
C GLY A 22 -22.72 82.34 39.19
N VAL A 23 -23.00 83.14 38.15
CA VAL A 23 -21.96 83.69 37.26
C VAL A 23 -21.18 84.79 37.99
N LEU A 24 -21.88 85.65 38.73
CA LEU A 24 -21.27 86.72 39.54
C LEU A 24 -20.37 86.13 40.65
N ARG A 25 -20.77 85.02 41.27
CA ARG A 25 -19.97 84.31 42.28
C ARG A 25 -18.64 83.78 41.70
N LYS A 26 -18.67 83.26 40.47
CA LYS A 26 -17.46 82.79 39.78
C LYS A 26 -16.50 83.94 39.49
N GLU A 27 -16.99 85.09 39.04
CA GLU A 27 -16.18 86.28 38.79
C GLU A 27 -15.57 86.87 40.07
N LEU A 28 -16.32 86.87 41.18
CA LEU A 28 -15.83 87.33 42.49
C LEU A 28 -14.73 86.42 43.05
N ASN A 29 -14.90 85.11 42.94
CA ASN A 29 -13.87 84.14 43.36
C ASN A 29 -12.59 84.29 42.54
N ALA A 30 -12.70 84.57 41.23
CA ALA A 30 -11.54 84.83 40.36
C ALA A 30 -10.77 86.11 40.75
N ARG A 31 -11.42 87.08 41.39
CA ARG A 31 -10.78 88.30 41.92
C ARG A 31 -10.27 88.16 43.36
N GLY A 32 -10.35 86.96 43.94
CA GLY A 32 -9.81 86.67 45.27
C GLY A 32 -10.70 87.12 46.44
N ALA A 33 -12.02 87.22 46.23
CA ALA A 33 -12.96 87.50 47.32
C ALA A 33 -13.00 86.34 48.34
N PRO A 34 -13.07 86.63 49.66
CA PRO A 34 -13.19 85.60 50.69
C PRO A 34 -14.49 84.78 50.53
N ARG A 35 -14.43 83.48 50.88
CA ARG A 35 -15.52 82.50 50.67
C ARG A 35 -16.83 82.86 51.38
N ASP A 36 -16.76 83.69 52.42
CA ASP A 36 -17.91 84.10 53.23
C ASP A 36 -18.51 85.47 52.80
N SER A 37 -18.11 86.01 51.64
CA SER A 37 -18.70 87.23 51.10
C SER A 37 -20.17 87.01 50.69
N ALA A 38 -21.07 87.96 50.94
CA ALA A 38 -22.45 87.95 50.48
C ALA A 38 -22.67 88.99 49.36
N ILE A 39 -23.44 88.64 48.32
CA ILE A 39 -23.78 89.56 47.22
C ILE A 39 -25.08 90.27 47.63
N ILE A 40 -25.02 91.58 47.83
CA ILE A 40 -26.16 92.41 48.25
C ILE A 40 -26.55 93.34 47.10
N THR A 41 -27.82 93.33 46.71
CA THR A 41 -28.35 94.27 45.71
C THR A 41 -28.48 95.68 46.29
N LYS A 42 -28.48 96.72 45.44
CA LYS A 42 -28.60 98.11 45.91
C LYS A 42 -29.83 98.33 46.79
N THR A 43 -30.95 97.69 46.45
CA THR A 43 -32.20 97.70 47.23
C THR A 43 -32.06 97.02 48.59
N GLU A 44 -31.36 95.89 48.68
CA GLU A 44 -31.10 95.23 49.97
C GLU A 44 -30.11 96.03 50.84
N LEU A 45 -29.16 96.71 50.21
CA LEU A 45 -28.22 97.59 50.90
C LEU A 45 -28.93 98.82 51.48
N ASP A 46 -29.89 99.39 50.74
CA ASP A 46 -30.74 100.48 51.21
C ASP A 46 -31.69 100.01 52.34
N ILE A 47 -32.19 98.77 52.28
CA ILE A 47 -32.98 98.15 53.36
C ILE A 47 -32.11 97.95 54.63
N ILE A 48 -30.89 97.45 54.50
CA ILE A 48 -29.96 97.25 55.62
C ILE A 48 -29.56 98.59 56.24
N ARG A 49 -29.33 99.63 55.42
CA ARG A 49 -29.11 101.00 55.91
C ARG A 49 -30.33 101.52 56.67
N GLY A 50 -31.54 101.29 56.17
CA GLY A 50 -32.79 101.61 56.87
C GLY A 50 -32.98 100.86 58.21
N MET A 51 -32.46 99.62 58.32
CA MET A 51 -32.45 98.86 59.58
C MET A 51 -31.44 99.43 60.60
N ILE A 52 -30.27 99.89 60.14
CA ILE A 52 -29.23 100.49 61.00
C ILE A 52 -29.65 101.90 61.47
N ASP A 53 -30.30 102.68 60.60
CA ASP A 53 -30.80 104.02 60.91
C ASP A 53 -32.16 104.01 61.66
N GLY A 54 -32.66 102.84 62.06
CA GLY A 54 -33.82 102.70 62.95
C GLY A 54 -35.18 103.01 62.31
N CYS A 55 -35.29 103.01 60.98
CA CYS A 55 -36.54 103.26 60.25
C CYS A 55 -36.95 102.01 59.44
N PHE A 56 -37.49 101.00 60.12
CA PHE A 56 -38.11 99.84 59.47
C PHE A 56 -39.65 99.97 59.46
N PRO A 57 -40.31 100.07 58.29
CA PRO A 57 -41.76 100.08 58.20
C PRO A 57 -42.27 98.65 58.08
N GLY A 58 -42.42 97.93 59.20
CA GLY A 58 -42.90 96.55 59.10
C GLY A 58 -42.91 95.66 60.34
N ASN A 59 -43.21 96.18 61.53
CA ASN A 59 -44.05 95.48 62.53
C ASN A 59 -44.19 96.32 63.80
N LEU A 60 -45.41 96.81 64.04
CA LEU A 60 -45.86 97.37 65.30
C LEU A 60 -46.77 96.33 65.95
N SER A 61 -46.26 95.54 66.89
CA SER A 61 -47.09 94.90 67.91
C SER A 61 -46.93 95.67 69.23
N SER A 62 -47.43 96.89 69.26
CA SER A 62 -47.95 97.48 70.49
C SER A 62 -48.68 98.77 70.14
N THR A 63 -49.88 98.91 70.71
CA THR A 63 -50.72 100.12 70.75
C THR A 63 -51.39 100.55 69.44
N ALA A 64 -52.54 99.93 69.14
CA ALA A 64 -53.53 100.51 68.22
C ALA A 64 -54.96 100.17 68.69
N ALA A 65 -55.28 100.56 69.93
CA ALA A 65 -56.66 100.64 70.43
C ALA A 65 -57.23 102.06 70.26
N THR A 66 -56.85 102.78 69.21
CA THR A 66 -57.40 104.09 68.84
C THR A 66 -57.10 104.37 67.36
N ALA A 67 -58.14 104.29 66.51
CA ALA A 67 -58.32 104.98 65.21
C ALA A 67 -59.14 104.11 64.23
N ALA A 68 -60.35 103.73 64.62
CA ALA A 68 -61.41 103.46 63.67
C ALA A 68 -62.02 104.82 63.26
N ALA A 69 -61.58 105.39 62.13
CA ALA A 69 -62.23 106.53 61.49
C ALA A 69 -62.04 106.48 59.96
N THR A 70 -63.12 106.04 59.30
CA THR A 70 -63.56 106.38 57.94
C THR A 70 -62.51 106.42 56.82
N ARG A 71 -62.21 105.26 56.24
CA ARG A 71 -61.89 105.19 54.80
C ARG A 71 -63.21 105.04 54.06
N THR A 72 -63.62 106.07 53.33
CA THR A 72 -64.75 106.01 52.40
C THR A 72 -64.39 105.02 51.29
N HIS A 73 -64.77 103.76 51.47
CA HIS A 73 -64.83 102.79 50.40
C HIS A 73 -65.93 103.26 49.43
N THR A 74 -65.58 103.50 48.17
CA THR A 74 -66.58 103.74 47.14
C THR A 74 -67.38 102.46 46.96
N GLU A 75 -68.71 102.55 46.93
CA GLU A 75 -69.62 101.39 46.79
C GLU A 75 -69.26 100.54 45.56
N ALA A 76 -68.77 101.16 44.48
CA ALA A 76 -68.29 100.49 43.29
C ALA A 76 -67.10 99.52 43.53
N ALA A 77 -66.22 99.82 44.51
CA ALA A 77 -65.11 98.96 44.86
C ALA A 77 -65.54 97.76 45.72
N GLU A 78 -66.59 97.93 46.53
CA GLU A 78 -67.19 96.85 47.31
C GLU A 78 -68.03 95.93 46.44
N ASP A 79 -68.77 96.47 45.47
CA ASP A 79 -69.53 95.69 44.49
C ASP A 79 -68.63 94.89 43.55
N HIS A 80 -67.51 95.47 43.09
CA HIS A 80 -66.51 94.72 42.32
C HIS A 80 -65.87 93.61 43.16
N ARG A 81 -65.64 93.85 44.46
CA ARG A 81 -65.09 92.87 45.38
C ARG A 81 -66.09 91.75 45.69
N ARG A 82 -67.39 92.07 45.84
CA ARG A 82 -68.46 91.08 45.99
C ARG A 82 -68.65 90.25 44.73
N ARG A 83 -68.64 90.86 43.55
CA ARG A 83 -68.70 90.12 42.27
C ARG A 83 -67.49 89.21 42.07
N MET A 84 -66.28 89.63 42.46
CA MET A 84 -65.10 88.76 42.47
C MET A 84 -65.23 87.61 43.46
N GLN A 85 -65.78 87.87 44.66
CA GLN A 85 -66.03 86.82 45.65
C GLN A 85 -67.13 85.84 45.22
N GLU A 86 -68.17 86.32 44.54
CA GLU A 86 -69.23 85.49 43.95
C GLU A 86 -68.68 84.66 42.78
N PHE A 87 -67.85 85.24 41.90
CA PHE A 87 -67.16 84.51 40.84
C PHE A 87 -66.20 83.45 41.40
N ASP A 88 -65.43 83.76 42.45
CA ASP A 88 -64.55 82.80 43.12
C ASP A 88 -65.35 81.71 43.88
N ALA A 89 -66.49 82.06 44.47
CA ALA A 89 -67.41 81.12 45.12
C ALA A 89 -68.12 80.20 44.11
N GLU A 90 -68.49 80.71 42.94
CA GLU A 90 -69.05 79.92 41.83
C GLU A 90 -67.99 79.02 41.20
N ARG A 91 -66.74 79.49 41.07
CA ARG A 91 -65.59 78.70 40.60
C ARG A 91 -65.20 77.57 41.56
N THR A 92 -65.41 77.77 42.86
CA THR A 92 -65.21 76.72 43.86
C THR A 92 -66.40 75.75 43.95
N ARG A 93 -67.64 76.23 43.79
CA ARG A 93 -68.85 75.37 43.73
C ARG A 93 -68.93 74.51 42.48
N ASN A 94 -68.54 75.04 41.32
CA ASN A 94 -68.59 74.30 40.04
C ASN A 94 -67.42 73.33 39.86
N GLY A 95 -66.58 73.17 40.88
CA GLY A 95 -65.35 72.37 40.80
C GLY A 95 -64.28 73.08 39.97
N ALA A 96 -63.01 72.85 40.34
CA ALA A 96 -61.88 73.41 39.63
C ALA A 96 -61.95 73.17 38.10
N ALA A 97 -61.30 74.04 37.33
CA ALA A 97 -61.18 73.97 35.87
C ALA A 97 -60.97 72.53 35.35
N PRO A 98 -61.44 72.19 34.13
CA PRO A 98 -61.25 70.84 33.57
C PRO A 98 -59.78 70.44 33.69
N ARG A 99 -59.54 69.33 34.40
CA ARG A 99 -58.19 68.82 34.67
C ARG A 99 -57.40 68.75 33.37
N THR A 100 -56.18 69.27 33.40
CA THR A 100 -55.26 69.28 32.27
C THR A 100 -54.98 67.84 31.82
N ALA A 101 -54.73 67.58 30.52
CA ALA A 101 -54.50 66.22 30.01
C ALA A 101 -53.38 65.47 30.78
N GLU A 102 -52.32 66.19 31.15
CA GLU A 102 -51.22 65.69 31.98
C GLU A 102 -51.66 65.29 33.40
N GLU A 103 -52.64 65.98 33.99
CA GLU A 103 -53.16 65.65 35.32
C GLU A 103 -54.02 64.39 35.30
N ILE A 104 -54.72 64.13 34.19
CA ILE A 104 -55.51 62.92 33.97
C ILE A 104 -54.57 61.72 33.80
N GLU A 105 -53.53 61.83 32.99
CA GLU A 105 -52.51 60.79 32.83
C GLU A 105 -51.79 60.49 34.15
N GLN A 106 -51.40 61.53 34.90
CA GLN A 106 -50.80 61.33 36.23
C GLN A 106 -51.77 60.68 37.22
N ALA A 107 -53.07 60.97 37.14
CA ALA A 107 -54.08 60.33 37.98
C ALA A 107 -54.25 58.85 37.61
N GLN A 108 -54.25 58.51 36.31
CA GLN A 108 -54.31 57.13 35.81
C GLN A 108 -53.06 56.34 36.20
N LEU A 109 -51.87 56.92 36.03
CA LEU A 109 -50.62 56.30 36.48
C LEU A 109 -50.61 56.08 37.99
N ARG A 110 -51.11 57.05 38.76
CA ARG A 110 -51.30 56.89 40.21
C ARG A 110 -52.25 55.73 40.52
N GLN A 111 -53.38 55.60 39.81
CA GLN A 111 -54.30 54.48 39.97
C GLN A 111 -53.65 53.13 39.63
N VAL A 112 -53.00 53.01 38.48
CA VAL A 112 -52.26 51.79 38.07
C VAL A 112 -51.17 51.43 39.08
N ASN A 113 -50.46 52.44 39.62
CA ASN A 113 -49.45 52.21 40.64
C ASN A 113 -50.06 51.74 41.96
N LEU A 114 -51.19 52.30 42.37
CA LEU A 114 -51.95 51.86 43.54
C LEU A 114 -52.49 50.43 43.34
N GLU A 115 -52.99 50.10 42.16
CA GLU A 115 -53.44 48.75 41.80
C GLU A 115 -52.29 47.74 41.80
N LYS A 116 -51.14 48.09 41.20
CA LYS A 116 -49.93 47.27 41.26
C LYS A 116 -49.41 47.09 42.68
N ALA A 117 -49.49 48.13 43.52
CA ALA A 117 -49.12 48.05 44.92
C ALA A 117 -50.07 47.13 45.69
N ARG A 118 -51.39 47.22 45.43
CA ARG A 118 -52.39 46.30 45.99
C ARG A 118 -52.13 44.86 45.57
N LEU A 119 -51.93 44.60 44.27
CA LEU A 119 -51.60 43.27 43.77
C LEU A 119 -50.32 42.72 44.41
N ARG A 120 -49.27 43.54 44.60
CA ARG A 120 -48.07 43.10 45.32
C ARG A 120 -48.35 42.75 46.77
N LEU A 121 -49.20 43.49 47.46
CA LEU A 121 -49.62 43.14 48.82
C LEU A 121 -50.44 41.85 48.83
N ASP A 122 -51.29 41.65 47.82
CA ASP A 122 -52.08 40.42 47.67
C ASP A 122 -51.20 39.19 47.42
N GLU A 123 -50.10 39.34 46.66
CA GLU A 123 -49.10 38.29 46.42
C GLU A 123 -48.30 37.92 47.69
N GLU A 124 -48.28 38.78 48.71
CA GLU A 124 -47.59 38.49 49.97
C GLU A 124 -48.37 37.54 50.89
N TYR A 125 -49.69 37.37 50.68
CA TYR A 125 -50.50 36.42 51.44
C TYR A 125 -50.01 34.97 51.23
N ASP A 126 -49.96 34.19 52.30
CA ASP A 126 -49.39 32.84 52.29
C ASP A 126 -50.18 31.86 51.40
N GLU A 127 -51.49 32.05 51.28
CA GLU A 127 -52.36 31.27 50.39
C GLU A 127 -52.04 31.55 48.92
N VAL A 128 -51.77 32.80 48.56
CA VAL A 128 -51.41 33.20 47.19
C VAL A 128 -50.03 32.64 46.84
N LYS A 129 -49.08 32.65 47.78
CA LYS A 129 -47.79 31.96 47.62
C LYS A 129 -47.94 30.45 47.46
N ALA A 130 -48.90 29.82 48.14
CA ALA A 130 -49.22 28.41 47.95
C ALA A 130 -49.83 28.14 46.56
N MET A 131 -50.75 28.98 46.08
CA MET A 131 -51.32 28.88 44.73
C MET A 131 -50.24 29.08 43.66
N ASN A 132 -49.34 30.04 43.84
CA ASN A 132 -48.22 30.28 42.94
C ASN A 132 -47.26 29.09 42.87
N ARG A 133 -47.01 28.39 43.99
CA ARG A 133 -46.25 27.13 43.99
C ARG A 133 -46.90 26.08 43.10
N VAL A 134 -48.22 25.88 43.23
CA VAL A 134 -48.98 24.93 42.39
C VAL A 134 -48.94 25.32 40.91
N ILE A 135 -49.08 26.60 40.58
CA ILE A 135 -48.99 27.07 39.19
C ILE A 135 -47.58 26.84 38.62
N MET A 136 -46.53 27.07 39.42
CA MET A 136 -45.15 26.82 39.00
C MET A 136 -44.88 25.33 38.79
N GLU A 137 -45.40 24.47 39.66
CA GLU A 137 -45.33 23.01 39.48
C GLU A 137 -46.07 22.56 38.21
N ALA A 138 -47.26 23.11 37.95
CA ALA A 138 -48.02 22.83 36.73
C ALA A 138 -47.28 23.28 35.47
N ARG A 139 -46.63 24.47 35.49
CA ARG A 139 -45.78 24.95 34.38
C ARG A 139 -44.59 24.02 34.16
N CYS A 140 -43.89 23.63 35.22
CA CYS A 140 -42.78 22.67 35.15
C CYS A 140 -43.24 21.31 34.60
N ALA A 141 -44.41 20.82 35.01
CA ALA A 141 -44.98 19.58 34.51
C ALA A 141 -45.34 19.67 33.02
N ALA A 142 -45.92 20.79 32.57
CA ALA A 142 -46.23 21.03 31.16
C ALA A 142 -44.97 21.03 30.29
N THR A 143 -43.92 21.75 30.71
CA THR A 143 -42.62 21.76 30.01
C THR A 143 -41.98 20.37 29.98
N ARG A 144 -42.02 19.62 31.09
CA ARG A 144 -41.50 18.26 31.15
C ARG A 144 -42.25 17.32 30.20
N ASN A 145 -43.56 17.45 30.10
CA ASN A 145 -44.38 16.65 29.19
C ASN A 145 -44.06 16.97 27.72
N ALA A 146 -43.90 18.25 27.38
CA ALA A 146 -43.46 18.67 26.05
C ALA A 146 -42.07 18.10 25.69
N GLN A 147 -41.10 18.18 26.61
CA GLN A 147 -39.76 17.61 26.43
C GLN A 147 -39.80 16.08 26.27
N ARG A 148 -40.66 15.37 27.01
CA ARG A 148 -40.84 13.92 26.85
C ARG A 148 -41.37 13.57 25.47
N LEU A 149 -42.36 14.31 24.97
CA LEU A 149 -42.93 14.09 23.65
C LEU A 149 -41.91 14.39 22.53
N GLU A 150 -41.13 15.46 22.68
CA GLU A 150 -40.02 15.75 21.75
C GLU A 150 -38.97 14.63 21.77
N LYS A 151 -38.57 14.14 22.94
CA LYS A 151 -37.62 13.04 23.06
C LYS A 151 -38.15 11.75 22.41
N GLN A 152 -39.44 11.45 22.58
CA GLN A 152 -40.07 10.29 21.92
C GLN A 152 -40.03 10.41 20.41
N LYS A 153 -40.38 11.58 19.85
CA LYS A 153 -40.27 11.83 18.41
C LYS A 153 -38.84 11.67 17.90
N ARG A 154 -37.85 12.20 18.60
CA ARG A 154 -36.43 12.02 18.24
C ARG A 154 -36.04 10.54 18.19
N ILE A 155 -36.47 9.74 19.17
CA ILE A 155 -36.21 8.30 19.19
C ILE A 155 -36.90 7.60 18.01
N GLU A 156 -38.14 7.97 17.70
CA GLU A 156 -38.87 7.42 16.55
C GLU A 156 -38.16 7.74 15.22
N ASP A 157 -37.70 8.99 15.05
CA ASP A 157 -36.93 9.43 13.88
C ASP A 157 -35.59 8.69 13.77
N GLU A 158 -34.86 8.53 14.88
CA GLU A 158 -33.61 7.76 14.93
C GLU A 158 -33.83 6.30 14.55
N VAL A 159 -34.90 5.67 15.07
CA VAL A 159 -35.25 4.28 14.72
C VAL A 159 -35.63 4.16 13.25
N ALA A 160 -36.38 5.12 12.70
CA ALA A 160 -36.74 5.14 11.29
C ALA A 160 -35.50 5.30 10.39
N TYR A 161 -34.58 6.20 10.76
CA TYR A 161 -33.31 6.39 10.07
C TYR A 161 -32.43 5.14 10.11
N ASN A 162 -32.29 4.52 11.29
CA ASN A 162 -31.52 3.28 11.44
C ASN A 162 -32.10 2.16 10.58
N ARG A 163 -33.43 2.00 10.54
CA ARG A 163 -34.08 1.03 9.64
C ARG A 163 -33.77 1.29 8.17
N GLN A 164 -33.72 2.54 7.74
CA GLN A 164 -33.34 2.89 6.36
C GLN A 164 -31.88 2.56 6.09
N MET A 165 -30.97 2.83 7.03
CA MET A 165 -29.56 2.45 6.91
C MET A 165 -29.35 0.93 6.89
N ASP A 166 -30.04 0.19 7.76
CA ASP A 166 -29.98 -1.27 7.78
C ASP A 166 -30.45 -1.86 6.43
N ALA A 167 -31.48 -1.27 5.82
CA ALA A 167 -31.95 -1.67 4.51
C ALA A 167 -30.93 -1.38 3.40
N LEU A 168 -30.25 -0.23 3.44
CA LEU A 168 -29.17 0.10 2.49
C LEU A 168 -27.96 -0.83 2.67
N MET A 169 -27.55 -1.09 3.91
CA MET A 169 -26.48 -2.03 4.22
C MET A 169 -26.81 -3.46 3.75
N ALA A 170 -28.06 -3.89 3.90
CA ALA A 170 -28.51 -5.18 3.39
C ALA A 170 -28.43 -5.25 1.85
N GLN A 171 -28.85 -4.18 1.15
CA GLN A 171 -28.72 -4.10 -0.30
C GLN A 171 -27.26 -4.12 -0.75
N GLU A 172 -26.37 -3.39 -0.09
CA GLU A 172 -24.93 -3.43 -0.38
C GLU A 172 -24.34 -4.83 -0.14
N ALA A 173 -24.77 -5.51 0.91
CA ALA A 173 -24.35 -6.89 1.19
C ALA A 173 -24.83 -7.86 0.09
N GLU A 174 -26.09 -7.75 -0.36
CA GLU A 174 -26.62 -8.53 -1.48
C GLU A 174 -25.84 -8.26 -2.78
N MET A 175 -25.57 -6.99 -3.09
CA MET A 175 -24.77 -6.61 -4.26
C MET A 175 -23.36 -7.18 -4.17
N ALA A 176 -22.71 -7.12 -3.00
CA ALA A 176 -21.40 -7.72 -2.80
C ALA A 176 -21.43 -9.25 -3.01
N GLN A 177 -22.43 -9.94 -2.48
CA GLN A 177 -22.63 -11.37 -2.70
C GLN A 177 -22.82 -11.70 -4.18
N GLN A 178 -23.62 -10.91 -4.91
CA GLN A 178 -23.79 -11.08 -6.35
C GLN A 178 -22.46 -10.94 -7.10
N MET A 179 -21.66 -9.92 -6.77
CA MET A 179 -20.32 -9.75 -7.36
C MET A 179 -19.40 -10.95 -7.10
N TYR A 180 -19.45 -11.56 -5.89
CA TYR A 180 -18.69 -12.78 -5.60
C TYR A 180 -19.19 -13.98 -6.42
N LEU A 181 -20.50 -14.16 -6.53
CA LEU A 181 -21.11 -15.23 -7.34
C LEU A 181 -20.77 -15.07 -8.82
N GLU A 182 -20.76 -13.84 -9.35
CA GLU A 182 -20.34 -13.57 -10.73
C GLU A 182 -18.87 -13.92 -10.97
N ARG A 183 -17.97 -13.55 -10.04
CA ARG A 183 -16.56 -13.96 -10.10
C ARG A 183 -16.40 -15.47 -10.05
N GLU A 184 -17.19 -16.17 -9.24
CA GLU A 184 -17.20 -17.65 -9.22
C GLU A 184 -17.71 -18.26 -10.52
N ARG A 185 -18.78 -17.70 -11.10
CA ARG A 185 -19.28 -18.12 -12.41
C ARG A 185 -18.22 -17.95 -13.49
N GLN A 186 -17.54 -16.81 -13.54
CA GLN A 186 -16.43 -16.57 -14.46
C GLN A 186 -15.31 -17.61 -14.29
N ARG A 187 -14.88 -17.88 -13.05
CA ARG A 187 -13.87 -18.92 -12.76
C ARG A 187 -14.32 -20.30 -13.25
N LEU A 188 -15.58 -20.67 -13.05
CA LEU A 188 -16.13 -21.94 -13.51
C LEU A 188 -16.23 -22.01 -15.04
N GLU A 189 -16.60 -20.92 -15.70
CA GLU A 189 -16.63 -20.83 -17.17
C GLU A 189 -15.24 -20.97 -17.76
N ASP A 190 -14.24 -20.30 -17.19
CA ASP A 190 -12.85 -20.41 -17.63
C ASP A 190 -12.30 -21.81 -17.40
N GLN A 191 -12.62 -22.45 -16.27
CA GLN A 191 -12.30 -23.87 -16.06
C GLN A 191 -12.94 -24.77 -17.11
N LYS A 192 -14.21 -24.54 -17.47
CA LYS A 192 -14.89 -25.29 -18.53
C LYS A 192 -14.24 -25.07 -19.90
N ARG A 193 -13.87 -23.83 -20.23
CA ARG A 193 -13.14 -23.48 -21.47
C ARG A 193 -11.79 -24.17 -21.53
N ASN A 194 -11.02 -24.11 -20.44
CA ASN A 194 -9.73 -24.77 -20.32
C ASN A 194 -9.86 -26.29 -20.46
N ALA A 195 -10.84 -26.90 -19.78
CA ALA A 195 -11.12 -28.33 -19.89
C ALA A 195 -11.55 -28.71 -21.33
N ALA A 196 -12.32 -27.87 -22.02
CA ALA A 196 -12.68 -28.09 -23.41
C ALA A 196 -11.46 -28.02 -24.34
N MET A 197 -10.58 -27.03 -24.14
CA MET A 197 -9.32 -26.90 -24.89
C MET A 197 -8.42 -28.12 -24.69
N ILE A 198 -8.25 -28.60 -23.45
CA ILE A 198 -7.47 -29.81 -23.15
C ILE A 198 -8.06 -31.04 -23.86
N LYS A 199 -9.39 -31.18 -23.90
CA LYS A 199 -10.05 -32.27 -24.63
C LYS A 199 -9.76 -32.20 -26.13
N VAL A 200 -9.72 -31.01 -26.72
CA VAL A 200 -9.35 -30.83 -28.13
C VAL A 200 -7.89 -31.22 -28.35
N GLN A 201 -6.97 -30.72 -27.53
CA GLN A 201 -5.54 -31.07 -27.59
C GLN A 201 -5.30 -32.57 -27.45
N LEU A 202 -6.03 -33.25 -26.55
CA LEU A 202 -5.91 -34.70 -26.39
C LEU A 202 -6.36 -35.44 -27.65
N ARG A 203 -7.48 -35.01 -28.26
CA ARG A 203 -7.95 -35.58 -29.54
C ARG A 203 -6.95 -35.36 -30.65
N GLU A 204 -6.35 -34.17 -30.76
CA GLU A 204 -5.29 -33.88 -31.74
C GLU A 204 -4.09 -34.79 -31.52
N ARG A 205 -3.65 -34.97 -30.28
CA ARG A 205 -2.54 -35.88 -29.94
C ARG A 205 -2.86 -37.34 -30.26
N ASP A 206 -4.10 -37.76 -30.06
CA ASP A 206 -4.53 -39.13 -30.41
C ASP A 206 -4.55 -39.33 -31.93
N VAL A 207 -5.01 -38.34 -32.70
CA VAL A 207 -4.92 -38.36 -34.17
C VAL A 207 -3.46 -38.40 -34.63
N GLU A 208 -2.58 -37.60 -34.03
CA GLU A 208 -1.14 -37.65 -34.33
C GLU A 208 -0.52 -39.01 -33.99
N ARG A 209 -0.93 -39.63 -32.89
CA ARG A 209 -0.47 -40.98 -32.51
C ARG A 209 -0.89 -41.99 -33.58
N VAL A 210 -2.15 -41.95 -34.04
CA VAL A 210 -2.63 -42.81 -35.12
C VAL A 210 -1.82 -42.58 -36.39
N ARG A 211 -1.61 -41.32 -36.80
CA ARG A 211 -0.77 -40.99 -37.98
C ARG A 211 0.68 -41.46 -37.87
N ARG A 212 1.25 -41.49 -36.66
CA ARG A 212 2.60 -42.05 -36.44
C ARG A 212 2.60 -43.57 -36.58
N LEU A 213 1.58 -44.25 -36.05
CA LEU A 213 1.41 -45.69 -36.20
C LEU A 213 1.22 -46.07 -37.67
N GLU A 214 0.40 -45.33 -38.42
CA GLU A 214 0.21 -45.53 -39.86
C GLU A 214 1.53 -45.36 -40.63
N ARG A 215 2.33 -44.33 -40.33
CA ARG A 215 3.65 -44.15 -40.94
C ARG A 215 4.60 -45.31 -40.64
N HIS A 216 4.66 -45.75 -39.39
CA HIS A 216 5.47 -46.92 -39.04
C HIS A 216 4.99 -48.20 -39.73
N GLN A 217 3.68 -48.40 -39.87
CA GLN A 217 3.14 -49.52 -40.64
C GLN A 217 3.53 -49.44 -42.12
N GLN A 218 3.44 -48.26 -42.73
CA GLN A 218 3.88 -48.04 -44.12
C GLN A 218 5.39 -48.30 -44.29
N GLU A 219 6.22 -47.86 -43.34
CA GLU A 219 7.66 -48.15 -43.31
C GLU A 219 7.93 -49.65 -43.17
N GLN A 220 7.22 -50.34 -42.28
CA GLN A 220 7.31 -51.79 -42.11
C GLN A 220 6.91 -52.53 -43.38
N GLU A 221 5.78 -52.17 -44.01
CA GLU A 221 5.35 -52.77 -45.28
C GLU A 221 6.36 -52.50 -46.40
N ALA A 222 6.92 -51.30 -46.48
CA ALA A 222 7.95 -50.96 -47.47
C ALA A 222 9.23 -51.79 -47.24
N MET A 223 9.64 -51.97 -45.99
CA MET A 223 10.77 -52.82 -45.61
C MET A 223 10.50 -54.28 -45.96
N SER A 224 9.31 -54.81 -45.62
CA SER A 224 8.91 -56.18 -45.97
C SER A 224 8.92 -56.40 -47.48
N ARG A 225 8.35 -55.48 -48.27
CA ARG A 225 8.39 -55.54 -49.74
C ARG A 225 9.83 -55.50 -50.27
N HIS A 226 10.71 -54.73 -49.64
CA HIS A 226 12.12 -54.69 -50.03
C HIS A 226 12.83 -56.02 -49.72
N ILE A 227 12.60 -56.60 -48.55
CA ILE A 227 13.12 -57.91 -48.16
C ILE A 227 12.62 -59.00 -49.11
N GLU A 228 11.33 -59.00 -49.48
CA GLU A 228 10.77 -59.95 -50.44
C GLU A 228 11.43 -59.85 -51.82
N ARG A 229 11.70 -58.63 -52.31
CA ARG A 229 12.43 -58.41 -53.57
C ARG A 229 13.85 -58.97 -53.50
N LEU A 230 14.59 -58.67 -52.42
CA LEU A 230 15.93 -59.22 -52.21
C LEU A 230 15.92 -60.74 -52.15
N GLN A 231 14.96 -61.34 -51.44
CA GLN A 231 14.81 -62.80 -51.39
C GLN A 231 14.47 -63.40 -52.77
N ALA A 232 13.67 -62.72 -53.59
CA ALA A 232 13.36 -63.15 -54.94
C ALA A 232 14.59 -63.06 -55.86
N GLU A 233 15.37 -61.99 -55.76
CA GLU A 233 16.64 -61.81 -56.47
C GLU A 233 17.66 -62.88 -56.05
N GLU A 234 17.83 -63.14 -54.76
CA GLU A 234 18.69 -64.21 -54.26
C GLU A 234 18.26 -65.60 -54.77
N LYS A 235 16.95 -65.88 -54.79
CA LYS A 235 16.42 -67.14 -55.36
C LYS A 235 16.75 -67.24 -56.86
N ALA A 236 16.57 -66.16 -57.61
CA ALA A 236 16.89 -66.12 -59.03
C ALA A 236 18.40 -66.30 -59.28
N GLU A 237 19.26 -65.68 -58.47
CA GLU A 237 20.72 -65.87 -58.54
C GLU A 237 21.11 -67.30 -58.20
N LYS A 238 20.51 -67.91 -57.16
CA LYS A 238 20.75 -69.31 -56.81
C LYS A 238 20.37 -70.24 -57.96
N LEU A 239 19.22 -70.02 -58.60
CA LEU A 239 18.82 -70.78 -59.79
C LEU A 239 19.80 -70.59 -60.95
N ARG A 240 20.21 -69.35 -61.25
CA ARG A 240 21.23 -69.06 -62.28
C ARG A 240 22.56 -69.74 -61.99
N ARG A 241 22.99 -69.80 -60.72
CA ARG A 241 24.21 -70.52 -60.30
C ARG A 241 24.07 -72.03 -60.50
N ILE A 242 22.92 -72.60 -60.16
CA ILE A 242 22.64 -74.03 -60.39
C ILE A 242 22.64 -74.34 -61.88
N ASP A 243 21.98 -73.52 -62.70
CA ASP A 243 21.93 -73.68 -64.15
C ASP A 243 23.32 -73.53 -64.79
N ALA A 244 24.11 -72.54 -64.35
CA ALA A 244 25.49 -72.37 -64.79
C ALA A 244 26.39 -73.55 -64.38
N ALA A 245 26.26 -74.04 -63.15
CA ALA A 245 26.98 -75.22 -62.67
C ALA A 245 26.59 -76.47 -63.46
N ARG A 246 25.30 -76.64 -63.81
CA ARG A 246 24.80 -77.73 -64.64
C ARG A 246 25.38 -77.66 -66.06
N ARG A 247 25.39 -76.49 -66.69
CA ARG A 247 26.01 -76.29 -68.01
C ARG A 247 27.49 -76.62 -68.00
N LEU A 248 28.22 -76.16 -66.98
CA LEU A 248 29.64 -76.52 -66.81
C LEU A 248 29.85 -78.03 -66.62
N MET A 249 28.96 -78.71 -65.89
CA MET A 249 29.00 -80.17 -65.76
C MET A 249 28.70 -80.89 -67.08
N GLU A 250 27.73 -80.40 -67.86
CA GLU A 250 27.39 -80.94 -69.18
C GLU A 250 28.56 -80.73 -70.18
N GLU A 251 29.17 -79.55 -70.20
CA GLU A 251 30.38 -79.26 -70.99
C GLU A 251 31.57 -80.15 -70.58
N ALA A 252 31.79 -80.32 -69.27
CA ALA A 252 32.84 -81.22 -68.76
C ALA A 252 32.56 -82.69 -69.11
N ALA A 253 31.30 -83.12 -69.12
CA ALA A 253 30.91 -84.47 -69.51
C ALA A 253 31.14 -84.71 -71.02
N ILE A 254 30.82 -83.73 -71.87
CA ILE A 254 31.09 -83.78 -73.31
C ILE A 254 32.60 -83.85 -73.57
N ALA A 255 33.39 -82.97 -72.93
CA ALA A 255 34.85 -82.97 -73.07
C ALA A 255 35.48 -84.29 -72.60
N ASN A 256 34.95 -84.90 -71.53
CA ASN A 256 35.40 -86.20 -71.05
C ASN A 256 35.02 -87.33 -72.02
N ALA A 257 33.80 -87.32 -72.57
CA ALA A 257 33.38 -88.27 -73.60
C ALA A 257 34.24 -88.17 -74.87
N GLU A 258 34.57 -86.94 -75.31
CA GLU A 258 35.49 -86.69 -76.42
C GLU A 258 36.91 -87.21 -76.13
N GLN A 259 37.43 -86.98 -74.91
CA GLN A 259 38.72 -87.55 -74.50
C GLN A 259 38.72 -89.08 -74.47
N ILE A 260 37.63 -89.71 -74.02
CA ILE A 260 37.49 -91.17 -74.03
C ILE A 260 37.46 -91.69 -75.48
N ALA A 261 36.72 -91.04 -76.37
CA ALA A 261 36.66 -91.41 -77.79
C ALA A 261 38.01 -91.24 -78.49
N LEU A 262 38.77 -90.17 -78.18
CA LEU A 262 40.13 -89.97 -78.68
C LEU A 262 41.07 -91.08 -78.21
N LYS A 263 41.04 -91.42 -76.91
CA LYS A 263 41.82 -92.55 -76.36
C LYS A 263 41.45 -93.90 -76.98
N GLN A 264 40.17 -94.11 -77.31
CA GLN A 264 39.74 -95.32 -78.00
C GLN A 264 40.28 -95.36 -79.44
N ARG A 265 40.23 -94.25 -80.18
CA ARG A 265 40.84 -94.15 -81.51
C ARG A 265 42.35 -94.35 -81.48
N GLU A 266 43.04 -93.79 -80.50
CA GLU A 266 44.48 -94.04 -80.29
C GLU A 266 44.76 -95.53 -80.04
N ARG A 267 43.93 -96.21 -79.25
CA ARG A 267 44.04 -97.66 -79.02
C ARG A 267 43.76 -98.47 -80.29
N GLU A 268 42.78 -98.09 -81.09
CA GLU A 268 42.48 -98.75 -82.36
C GLU A 268 43.63 -98.57 -83.36
N MET A 269 44.21 -97.36 -83.44
CA MET A 269 45.41 -97.10 -84.25
C MET A 269 46.61 -97.91 -83.75
N GLN A 270 46.83 -98.02 -82.44
CA GLN A 270 47.87 -98.88 -81.85
C GLN A 270 47.64 -100.35 -82.20
N LEU A 271 46.41 -100.85 -82.12
CA LEU A 271 46.08 -102.23 -82.50
C LEU A 271 46.30 -102.49 -84.00
N ASP A 272 46.00 -101.51 -84.86
CA ASP A 272 46.25 -101.63 -86.30
C ASP A 272 47.74 -101.51 -86.65
N GLU A 273 48.51 -100.70 -85.92
CA GLU A 273 49.98 -100.66 -85.99
C GLU A 273 50.59 -101.97 -85.51
N ASP A 274 50.09 -102.55 -84.41
CA ASP A 274 50.49 -103.86 -83.88
C ASP A 274 50.18 -104.99 -84.88
N ARG A 275 49.03 -104.93 -85.56
CA ARG A 275 48.69 -105.88 -86.64
C ARG A 275 49.63 -105.75 -87.83
N LYS A 276 49.95 -104.53 -88.27
CA LYS A 276 50.92 -104.28 -89.34
C LYS A 276 52.34 -104.73 -88.95
N MET A 277 52.74 -104.52 -87.69
CA MET A 277 53.98 -105.04 -87.14
C MET A 277 53.98 -106.56 -87.12
N ALA A 278 52.89 -107.20 -86.70
CA ALA A 278 52.78 -108.66 -86.69
C ALA A 278 52.83 -109.28 -88.10
N GLU A 279 52.22 -108.63 -89.10
CA GLU A 279 52.30 -109.05 -90.51
C GLU A 279 53.71 -108.84 -91.07
N TYR A 280 54.37 -107.74 -90.74
CA TYR A 280 55.78 -107.50 -91.09
C TYR A 280 56.72 -108.50 -90.42
N ILE A 281 56.48 -108.84 -89.15
CA ILE A 281 57.23 -109.85 -88.40
C ILE A 281 57.03 -111.23 -89.03
N LYS A 282 55.80 -111.64 -89.36
CA LYS A 282 55.57 -112.93 -90.07
C LYS A 282 56.25 -113.00 -91.44
N GLN A 283 56.28 -111.89 -92.18
CA GLN A 283 56.97 -111.81 -93.47
C GLN A 283 58.49 -111.78 -93.32
N LYS A 284 59.01 -111.22 -92.22
CA LYS A 284 60.42 -111.22 -91.87
C LYS A 284 60.87 -112.58 -91.34
N GLU A 285 60.08 -113.23 -90.49
CA GLU A 285 60.32 -114.57 -89.96
C GLU A 285 60.35 -115.61 -91.08
N ALA A 286 59.46 -115.54 -92.09
CA ALA A 286 59.53 -116.41 -93.26
C ALA A 286 60.77 -116.17 -94.16
N ARG A 287 61.38 -114.97 -94.09
CA ARG A 287 62.65 -114.65 -94.77
C ARG A 287 63.88 -115.02 -93.93
N ASP A 288 63.76 -114.92 -92.61
CA ASP A 288 64.80 -115.25 -91.63
C ASP A 288 64.88 -116.77 -91.38
N GLU A 289 63.78 -117.55 -91.50
CA GLU A 289 63.79 -119.02 -91.45
C GLU A 289 64.59 -119.63 -92.62
N ALA A 290 64.44 -119.07 -93.83
CA ALA A 290 65.22 -119.46 -95.00
C ALA A 290 66.71 -119.09 -94.89
N TYR A 291 67.08 -118.14 -94.02
CA TYR A 291 68.47 -117.71 -93.76
C TYR A 291 69.05 -118.36 -92.47
N ALA A 292 68.19 -118.82 -91.57
CA ALA A 292 68.54 -119.48 -90.31
C ALA A 292 68.90 -120.96 -90.49
N GLU A 293 68.34 -121.66 -91.47
CA GLU A 293 68.75 -123.04 -91.81
C GLU A 293 70.20 -123.10 -92.34
N GLU A 294 70.69 -122.02 -92.99
CA GLU A 294 72.08 -121.92 -93.45
C GLU A 294 73.05 -121.41 -92.37
N GLN A 295 72.61 -120.61 -91.39
CA GLN A 295 73.48 -120.08 -90.33
C GLN A 295 73.46 -120.89 -89.01
N ALA A 296 72.48 -121.77 -88.80
CA ALA A 296 72.39 -122.65 -87.62
C ALA A 296 73.53 -123.69 -87.55
N ARG A 297 74.20 -123.99 -88.68
CA ARG A 297 75.40 -124.85 -88.69
C ARG A 297 76.68 -124.14 -88.21
N ILE A 298 76.67 -122.81 -88.11
CA ILE A 298 77.87 -121.99 -87.80
C ILE A 298 77.75 -121.29 -86.43
N ARG A 299 76.53 -121.10 -85.89
CA ARG A 299 76.31 -120.43 -84.59
C ARG A 299 76.48 -121.35 -83.37
N HIS A 300 76.46 -122.66 -83.54
CA HIS A 300 76.67 -123.62 -82.45
C HIS A 300 78.11 -123.63 -81.88
N GLU A 301 79.06 -122.99 -82.58
CA GLU A 301 80.48 -122.91 -82.19
C GLU A 301 80.88 -121.58 -81.52
N LYS A 302 80.00 -120.55 -81.48
CA LYS A 302 80.38 -119.19 -81.00
C LYS A 302 79.49 -118.61 -79.90
N GLU A 303 78.61 -119.41 -79.32
CA GLU A 303 77.68 -118.97 -78.25
C GLU A 303 78.14 -119.25 -76.81
N MET A 304 79.38 -119.70 -76.60
CA MET A 304 79.90 -119.96 -75.25
C MET A 304 80.66 -118.81 -74.58
N GLU A 305 80.73 -117.59 -75.13
CA GLU A 305 81.62 -116.55 -74.53
C GLU A 305 81.07 -115.14 -74.22
N VAL A 306 79.84 -114.73 -74.56
CA VAL A 306 79.46 -113.32 -74.29
C VAL A 306 78.06 -113.16 -73.68
N ALA A 307 77.91 -113.66 -72.45
CA ALA A 307 76.75 -113.43 -71.58
C ALA A 307 77.12 -112.69 -70.26
N ARG A 308 78.18 -111.88 -70.24
CA ARG A 308 78.72 -111.31 -68.98
C ARG A 308 78.95 -109.80 -68.90
N LEU A 309 78.34 -108.94 -69.74
CA LEU A 309 78.42 -107.48 -69.53
C LEU A 309 77.14 -106.72 -69.93
N ARG A 310 76.08 -106.87 -69.12
CA ARG A 310 74.85 -106.05 -69.18
C ARG A 310 74.53 -105.39 -67.82
N ALA A 311 75.57 -104.93 -67.12
CA ALA A 311 75.49 -104.44 -65.73
C ALA A 311 75.95 -102.98 -65.55
N ASN A 312 75.68 -102.08 -66.50
CA ASN A 312 75.97 -100.64 -66.32
C ASN A 312 74.89 -99.74 -66.95
N GLN A 313 73.64 -99.94 -66.55
CA GLN A 313 72.55 -98.96 -66.69
C GLN A 313 72.12 -98.48 -65.31
N GLN A 314 72.82 -97.48 -64.77
CA GLN A 314 72.40 -96.75 -63.56
C GLN A 314 72.96 -95.32 -63.50
N ARG A 315 73.08 -94.64 -64.65
CA ARG A 315 73.69 -93.29 -64.73
C ARG A 315 72.94 -92.25 -65.58
N VAL A 316 71.64 -92.44 -65.81
CA VAL A 316 70.85 -91.51 -66.66
C VAL A 316 69.69 -90.82 -65.93
N GLN A 317 69.36 -91.15 -64.68
CA GLN A 317 68.23 -90.52 -63.97
C GLN A 317 68.58 -89.31 -63.08
N ASP A 318 69.87 -88.96 -62.89
CA ASP A 318 70.26 -87.85 -61.99
C ASP A 318 70.56 -86.51 -62.69
N LYS A 319 70.25 -86.35 -63.98
CA LYS A 319 70.58 -85.12 -64.74
C LYS A 319 69.45 -84.11 -64.91
N GLN A 320 68.30 -84.30 -64.26
CA GLN A 320 67.18 -83.34 -64.30
C GLN A 320 66.95 -82.58 -62.98
N ALA A 321 67.55 -83.01 -61.85
CA ALA A 321 67.39 -82.37 -60.55
C ALA A 321 68.20 -81.06 -60.38
N GLU A 322 69.27 -80.85 -61.15
CA GLU A 322 70.17 -79.70 -60.98
C GLU A 322 69.65 -78.40 -61.64
N LEU A 323 68.68 -78.46 -62.56
CA LEU A 323 68.16 -77.27 -63.27
C LEU A 323 66.99 -76.57 -62.55
N GLU A 324 66.33 -77.23 -61.59
CA GLU A 324 65.21 -76.64 -60.82
C GLU A 324 65.70 -75.91 -59.56
N GLU A 325 66.85 -76.28 -59.01
CA GLU A 325 67.43 -75.67 -57.82
C GLU A 325 67.87 -74.21 -58.05
N LEU A 326 68.29 -73.87 -59.28
CA LEU A 326 68.71 -72.51 -59.65
C LEU A 326 67.54 -71.56 -59.97
N ARG A 327 66.34 -72.06 -60.30
CA ARG A 327 65.13 -71.23 -60.46
C ARG A 327 64.48 -70.89 -59.12
N ALA A 328 64.50 -71.80 -58.14
CA ALA A 328 63.88 -71.59 -56.83
C ALA A 328 64.52 -70.43 -56.04
N ARG A 329 65.85 -70.27 -56.11
CA ARG A 329 66.57 -69.24 -55.33
C ARG A 329 66.28 -67.80 -55.80
N ARG A 330 66.03 -67.56 -57.10
CA ARG A 330 65.66 -66.21 -57.62
C ARG A 330 64.21 -65.82 -57.30
N VAL A 331 63.30 -66.79 -57.27
CA VAL A 331 61.88 -66.56 -56.90
C VAL A 331 61.76 -66.25 -55.40
N GLN A 332 62.53 -66.94 -54.56
CA GLN A 332 62.57 -66.69 -53.11
C GLN A 332 63.12 -65.30 -52.78
N GLU A 333 64.18 -64.83 -53.46
CA GLU A 333 64.70 -63.48 -53.25
C GLU A 333 63.77 -62.36 -53.75
N ALA A 334 63.04 -62.57 -54.85
CA ALA A 334 62.04 -61.61 -55.33
C ALA A 334 60.86 -61.52 -54.36
N TYR A 335 60.40 -62.65 -53.81
CA TYR A 335 59.34 -62.72 -52.81
C TYR A 335 59.73 -61.99 -51.51
N ILE A 336 60.95 -62.19 -51.01
CA ILE A 336 61.46 -61.50 -49.80
C ILE A 336 61.56 -59.98 -50.02
N ARG A 337 61.91 -59.52 -51.23
CA ARG A 337 61.97 -58.06 -51.54
C ARG A 337 60.57 -57.44 -51.60
N GLU A 338 59.59 -58.14 -52.15
CA GLU A 338 58.19 -57.70 -52.19
C GLU A 338 57.54 -57.71 -50.80
N GLU A 339 57.81 -58.71 -49.96
CA GLU A 339 57.31 -58.74 -48.57
C GLU A 339 57.88 -57.60 -47.73
N ARG A 340 59.20 -57.33 -47.82
CA ARG A 340 59.81 -56.18 -47.12
C ARG A 340 59.26 -54.83 -47.59
N ARG A 341 58.82 -54.72 -48.85
CA ARG A 341 58.13 -53.50 -49.35
C ARG A 341 56.73 -53.39 -48.75
N LYS A 342 55.96 -54.48 -48.75
CA LYS A 342 54.62 -54.53 -48.16
C LYS A 342 54.63 -54.26 -46.66
N GLU A 343 55.60 -54.78 -45.92
CA GLU A 343 55.75 -54.53 -44.48
C GLU A 343 56.06 -53.04 -44.20
N LYS A 344 56.93 -52.42 -45.01
CA LYS A 344 57.23 -50.98 -44.89
C LYS A 344 56.01 -50.11 -45.21
N GLU A 345 55.29 -50.42 -46.30
CA GLU A 345 54.07 -49.69 -46.65
C GLU A 345 52.96 -49.87 -45.60
N ALA A 346 52.84 -51.06 -45.00
CA ALA A 346 51.90 -51.30 -43.91
C ALA A 346 52.28 -50.50 -42.65
N ALA A 347 53.55 -50.51 -42.25
CA ALA A 347 54.03 -49.74 -41.11
C ALA A 347 53.88 -48.22 -41.33
N GLU A 348 54.12 -47.73 -42.55
CA GLU A 348 53.90 -46.33 -42.91
C GLU A 348 52.41 -45.95 -42.81
N ARG A 349 51.50 -46.80 -43.32
CA ARG A 349 50.05 -46.59 -43.21
C ARG A 349 49.57 -46.60 -41.76
N GLU A 350 50.05 -47.53 -40.95
CA GLU A 350 49.73 -47.57 -39.51
C GLU A 350 50.23 -46.31 -38.79
N SER A 351 51.45 -45.86 -39.09
CA SER A 351 52.00 -44.63 -38.52
C SER A 351 51.20 -43.38 -38.93
N ALA A 352 50.75 -43.32 -40.19
CA ALA A 352 49.89 -42.25 -40.69
C ALA A 352 48.51 -42.27 -40.01
N MET A 353 47.88 -43.44 -39.89
CA MET A 353 46.61 -43.59 -39.18
C MET A 353 46.74 -43.18 -37.70
N HIS A 354 47.82 -43.56 -37.02
CA HIS A 354 48.07 -43.15 -35.64
C HIS A 354 48.31 -41.64 -35.50
N ALA A 355 49.04 -41.03 -36.44
CA ALA A 355 49.24 -39.59 -36.46
C ALA A 355 47.92 -38.83 -36.66
N ASP A 356 47.06 -39.30 -37.56
CA ASP A 356 45.75 -38.69 -37.80
C ASP A 356 44.81 -38.87 -36.60
N LEU A 357 44.79 -40.04 -35.96
CA LEU A 357 44.05 -40.26 -34.72
C LEU A 357 44.54 -39.35 -33.58
N GLN A 358 45.85 -39.12 -33.46
CA GLN A 358 46.40 -38.18 -32.48
C GLN A 358 45.98 -36.74 -32.78
N ARG A 359 46.02 -36.31 -34.05
CA ARG A 359 45.53 -34.98 -34.47
C ARG A 359 44.05 -34.78 -34.13
N VAL A 360 43.20 -35.77 -34.43
CA VAL A 360 41.76 -35.70 -34.10
C VAL A 360 41.54 -35.65 -32.59
N ARG A 361 42.29 -36.43 -31.80
CA ARG A 361 42.22 -36.38 -30.33
C ARG A 361 42.61 -35.01 -29.78
N LEU A 362 43.69 -34.41 -30.28
CA LEU A 362 44.12 -33.08 -29.85
C LEU A 362 43.07 -32.02 -30.21
N ALA A 363 42.55 -32.04 -31.44
CA ALA A 363 41.47 -31.14 -31.85
C ALA A 363 40.21 -31.30 -30.98
N GLN A 364 39.84 -32.54 -30.62
CA GLN A 364 38.72 -32.82 -29.73
C GLN A 364 38.96 -32.27 -28.32
N ILE A 365 40.18 -32.40 -27.78
CA ILE A 365 40.56 -31.85 -26.47
C ILE A 365 40.48 -30.32 -26.50
N GLU A 366 40.98 -29.68 -27.57
CA GLU A 366 40.93 -28.24 -27.74
C GLU A 366 39.48 -27.73 -27.83
N GLU A 367 38.63 -28.33 -28.66
CA GLU A 367 37.21 -27.97 -28.75
C GLU A 367 36.49 -28.15 -27.41
N ARG A 368 36.74 -29.25 -26.70
CA ARG A 368 36.17 -29.46 -25.36
C ARG A 368 36.69 -28.42 -24.35
N SER A 369 37.94 -27.98 -24.48
CA SER A 369 38.50 -26.92 -23.64
C SER A 369 37.85 -25.56 -23.92
N ARG A 370 37.56 -25.25 -25.18
CA ARG A 370 36.85 -24.02 -25.60
C ARG A 370 35.43 -24.00 -25.09
N GLN A 371 34.70 -25.11 -25.22
CA GLN A 371 33.34 -25.25 -24.68
C GLN A 371 33.31 -25.03 -23.16
N LYS A 372 34.21 -25.68 -22.42
CA LYS A 372 34.34 -25.45 -20.96
C LYS A 372 34.70 -24.00 -20.60
N ALA A 373 35.49 -23.33 -21.44
CA ALA A 373 35.83 -21.92 -21.21
C ALA A 373 34.59 -21.02 -21.41
N LEU A 374 33.78 -21.29 -22.44
CA LEU A 374 32.53 -20.57 -22.68
C LEU A 374 31.50 -20.81 -21.56
N GLU A 375 31.35 -22.06 -21.12
CA GLU A 375 30.48 -22.42 -19.98
C GLU A 375 30.88 -21.65 -18.72
N LYS A 376 32.17 -21.58 -18.39
CA LYS A 376 32.66 -20.81 -17.24
C LYS A 376 32.35 -19.31 -17.35
N VAL A 377 32.44 -18.73 -18.53
CA VAL A 377 32.10 -17.31 -18.74
C VAL A 377 30.60 -17.11 -18.53
N GLN A 378 29.77 -18.00 -19.06
CA GLN A 378 28.31 -17.96 -18.83
C GLN A 378 27.96 -18.10 -17.34
N GLU A 379 28.58 -19.05 -16.64
CA GLU A 379 28.41 -19.22 -15.19
C GLU A 379 28.83 -17.96 -14.41
N GLN A 380 29.94 -17.32 -14.79
CA GLN A 380 30.37 -16.06 -14.18
C GLN A 380 29.38 -14.93 -14.43
N GLU A 381 28.87 -14.78 -15.65
CA GLU A 381 27.85 -13.77 -15.95
C GLU A 381 26.55 -14.01 -15.17
N GLU A 382 26.12 -15.27 -15.04
CA GLU A 382 24.95 -15.62 -14.24
C GLU A 382 25.15 -15.34 -12.75
N LEU A 383 26.33 -15.69 -12.21
CA LEU A 383 26.71 -15.36 -10.84
C LEU A 383 26.71 -13.85 -10.61
N ASP A 384 27.27 -13.06 -11.53
CA ASP A 384 27.30 -11.61 -11.43
C ASP A 384 25.90 -11.00 -11.49
N ARG A 385 25.01 -11.52 -12.34
CA ARG A 385 23.60 -11.11 -12.39
C ARG A 385 22.89 -11.43 -11.08
N MET A 386 23.08 -12.63 -10.52
CA MET A 386 22.50 -13.00 -9.22
C MET A 386 23.03 -12.11 -8.09
N LEU A 387 24.33 -11.83 -8.07
CA LEU A 387 24.94 -10.92 -7.09
C LEU A 387 24.40 -9.49 -7.23
N ALA A 388 24.18 -8.99 -8.45
CA ALA A 388 23.58 -7.68 -8.67
C ALA A 388 22.14 -7.60 -8.11
N VAL A 389 21.32 -8.63 -8.37
CA VAL A 389 19.96 -8.72 -7.81
C VAL A 389 20.00 -8.80 -6.29
N GLN A 390 20.90 -9.60 -5.72
CA GLN A 390 21.06 -9.73 -4.27
C GLN A 390 21.50 -8.41 -3.61
N LYS A 391 22.41 -7.66 -4.25
CA LYS A 391 22.84 -6.33 -3.78
C LYS A 391 21.66 -5.36 -3.75
N ILE A 392 20.87 -5.30 -4.82
CA ILE A 392 19.67 -4.44 -4.88
C ILE A 392 18.66 -4.85 -3.81
N SER A 393 18.39 -6.15 -3.63
CA SER A 393 17.47 -6.59 -2.57
C SER A 393 17.99 -6.25 -1.18
N HIS A 394 19.30 -6.38 -0.95
CA HIS A 394 19.92 -6.06 0.33
C HIS A 394 19.86 -4.56 0.63
N GLU A 395 20.12 -3.71 -0.36
CA GLU A 395 19.97 -2.26 -0.24
C GLU A 395 18.51 -1.87 0.06
N GLN A 396 17.54 -2.48 -0.62
CA GLN A 396 16.11 -2.25 -0.35
C GLN A 396 15.72 -2.67 1.08
N ASP A 397 16.25 -3.77 1.58
CA ASP A 397 15.99 -4.22 2.95
C ASP A 397 16.64 -3.29 3.99
N LEU A 398 17.86 -2.80 3.74
CA LEU A 398 18.49 -1.78 4.58
C LEU A 398 17.69 -0.47 4.59
N GLU A 399 17.17 -0.04 3.43
CA GLU A 399 16.29 1.13 3.36
C GLU A 399 14.99 0.92 4.16
N ARG A 400 14.37 -0.25 4.06
CA ARG A 400 13.17 -0.58 4.84
C ARG A 400 13.46 -0.54 6.34
N LEU A 401 14.57 -1.12 6.77
CA LEU A 401 15.02 -1.08 8.18
C LEU A 401 15.32 0.35 8.65
N ALA A 402 15.93 1.17 7.80
CA ALA A 402 16.19 2.58 8.11
C ALA A 402 14.87 3.36 8.24
N ARG A 403 13.89 3.12 7.36
CA ARG A 403 12.55 3.74 7.42
C ARG A 403 11.82 3.33 8.69
N THR A 404 11.84 2.05 9.07
CA THR A 404 11.19 1.60 10.32
C THR A 404 11.86 2.19 11.56
N ARG A 405 13.20 2.27 11.58
CA ARG A 405 13.94 2.95 12.66
C ARG A 405 13.57 4.42 12.77
N ARG A 406 13.56 5.16 11.66
CA ARG A 406 13.14 6.57 11.63
C ARG A 406 11.72 6.75 12.17
N LEU A 407 10.79 5.89 11.74
CA LEU A 407 9.41 5.93 12.24
C LEU A 407 9.33 5.63 13.75
N GLN A 408 10.13 4.70 14.26
CA GLN A 408 10.24 4.41 15.70
C GLN A 408 10.83 5.60 16.47
N GLU A 409 11.85 6.27 15.93
CA GLU A 409 12.45 7.47 16.50
C GLU A 409 11.41 8.62 16.54
N GLU A 410 10.71 8.88 15.44
CA GLU A 410 9.65 9.88 15.36
C GLU A 410 8.52 9.60 16.36
N ASN A 411 8.08 8.34 16.45
CA ASN A 411 7.06 7.92 17.42
C ASN A 411 7.55 8.09 18.86
N SER A 412 8.79 7.68 19.18
CA SER A 412 9.34 7.86 20.52
C SER A 412 9.47 9.33 20.92
N LEU A 413 9.87 10.21 19.99
CA LEU A 413 9.88 11.66 20.20
C LEU A 413 8.48 12.23 20.40
N ALA A 414 7.48 11.75 19.65
CA ALA A 414 6.09 12.16 19.82
C ALA A 414 5.53 11.75 21.20
N LEU A 415 5.82 10.52 21.65
CA LEU A 415 5.44 10.04 22.97
C LEU A 415 6.10 10.86 24.08
N LEU A 416 7.39 11.18 23.95
CA LEU A 416 8.09 12.04 24.92
C LEU A 416 7.46 13.44 24.99
N LYS A 417 7.11 14.05 23.85
CA LYS A 417 6.39 15.33 23.81
C LYS A 417 5.02 15.23 24.50
N GLN A 418 4.25 14.18 24.23
CA GLN A 418 2.97 13.95 24.89
C GLN A 418 3.12 13.80 26.40
N MET A 419 4.14 13.08 26.87
CA MET A 419 4.43 12.94 28.29
C MET A 419 4.78 14.28 28.91
N MET A 420 5.63 15.08 28.26
CA MET A 420 5.96 16.44 28.72
C MET A 420 4.71 17.33 28.79
N ASP A 421 3.85 17.32 27.78
CA ASP A 421 2.61 18.11 27.76
C ASP A 421 1.66 17.70 28.88
N ILE A 422 1.55 16.40 29.16
CA ILE A 422 0.73 15.88 30.27
C ILE A 422 1.33 16.31 31.62
N GLU A 423 2.64 16.22 31.79
CA GLU A 423 3.33 16.65 33.00
C GLU A 423 3.18 18.16 33.24
N GLU A 424 3.32 18.97 32.19
CA GLU A 424 3.09 20.42 32.25
C GLU A 424 1.66 20.74 32.63
N ARG A 425 0.66 20.08 32.02
CA ARG A 425 -0.75 20.23 32.40
C ARG A 425 -0.99 19.88 33.86
N ARG A 426 -0.44 18.76 34.35
CA ARG A 426 -0.53 18.40 35.77
C ARG A 426 0.16 19.42 36.69
N ARG A 427 1.28 20.00 36.27
CA ARG A 427 1.95 21.07 37.02
C ARG A 427 1.09 22.33 37.08
N ARG A 428 0.49 22.75 35.97
CA ARG A 428 -0.42 23.91 35.91
C ARG A 428 -1.66 23.69 36.75
N GLN A 429 -2.32 22.52 36.65
CA GLN A 429 -3.47 22.18 37.49
C GLN A 429 -3.14 22.24 38.98
N ARG A 430 -1.99 21.70 39.40
CA ARG A 430 -1.54 21.82 40.80
C ARG A 430 -1.28 23.28 41.22
N GLN A 431 -0.73 24.10 40.32
CA GLN A 431 -0.53 25.53 40.60
C GLN A 431 -1.87 26.25 40.74
N GLU A 432 -2.82 25.99 39.82
CA GLU A 432 -4.19 26.52 39.86
C GLU A 432 -4.90 26.12 41.16
N GLU A 433 -4.86 24.85 41.56
CA GLU A 433 -5.42 24.37 42.84
C GLU A 433 -4.82 25.08 44.06
N ILE A 434 -3.49 25.30 44.06
CA ILE A 434 -2.80 26.02 45.13
C ILE A 434 -3.19 27.51 45.12
N GLU A 435 -3.31 28.11 43.95
CA GLU A 435 -3.70 29.51 43.78
C GLU A 435 -5.14 29.75 44.20
N GLU A 436 -6.08 28.89 43.80
CA GLU A 436 -7.47 28.87 44.26
C GLU A 436 -7.54 28.69 45.79
N GLY A 437 -6.77 27.76 46.34
CA GLY A 437 -6.66 27.58 47.80
C GLY A 437 -6.13 28.81 48.52
N ASN A 438 -5.18 29.54 47.91
CA ASN A 438 -4.66 30.80 48.45
C ASN A 438 -5.68 31.94 48.32
N GLN A 439 -6.44 32.01 47.23
CA GLN A 439 -7.51 32.98 47.03
C GLN A 439 -8.63 32.78 48.07
N LEU A 440 -9.10 31.54 48.26
CA LEU A 440 -10.09 31.21 49.29
C LEU A 440 -9.61 31.59 50.70
N ARG A 441 -8.32 31.38 51.01
CA ARG A 441 -7.73 31.82 52.29
C ARG A 441 -7.66 33.34 52.42
N LYS A 442 -7.39 34.07 51.33
CA LYS A 442 -7.40 35.54 51.33
C LYS A 442 -8.81 36.07 51.54
N GLU A 443 -9.80 35.57 50.78
CA GLU A 443 -11.21 35.94 50.92
C GLU A 443 -11.74 35.65 52.33
N ALA A 444 -11.37 34.50 52.91
CA ALA A 444 -11.73 34.17 54.29
C ALA A 444 -11.12 35.14 55.31
N ARG A 445 -9.86 35.56 55.12
CA ARG A 445 -9.20 36.57 55.97
C ARG A 445 -9.82 37.95 55.82
N GLU A 446 -10.10 38.37 54.59
CA GLU A 446 -10.77 39.65 54.31
C GLU A 446 -12.18 39.68 54.91
N ARG A 447 -12.92 38.57 54.82
CA ARG A 447 -14.23 38.41 55.48
C ARG A 447 -14.11 38.48 57.00
N GLN A 448 -13.10 37.84 57.60
CA GLN A 448 -12.85 37.92 59.04
C GLN A 448 -12.52 39.35 59.48
N ALA A 449 -11.63 40.04 58.75
CA ALA A 449 -11.28 41.43 59.01
C ALA A 449 -12.51 42.36 58.89
N ALA A 450 -13.35 42.18 57.87
CA ALA A 450 -14.58 42.95 57.71
C ALA A 450 -15.58 42.69 58.87
N LEU A 451 -15.68 41.45 59.35
CA LEU A 451 -16.52 41.12 60.51
C LEU A 451 -15.97 41.70 61.82
N GLU A 452 -14.65 41.77 61.97
CA GLU A 452 -13.98 42.41 63.10
C GLU A 452 -14.19 43.94 63.07
N GLU A 453 -14.04 44.59 61.92
CA GLU A 453 -14.35 46.02 61.77
C GLU A 453 -15.82 46.33 62.08
N ILE A 454 -16.75 45.53 61.58
CA ILE A 454 -18.18 45.68 61.89
C ILE A 454 -18.42 45.48 63.37
N ARG A 455 -17.73 44.52 64.00
CA ARG A 455 -17.82 44.28 65.45
C ARG A 455 -17.33 45.48 66.24
N GLU A 456 -16.18 46.05 65.89
CA GLU A 456 -15.65 47.24 66.57
C GLU A 456 -16.61 48.43 66.45
N ARG A 457 -17.21 48.64 65.27
CA ARG A 457 -18.25 49.65 65.07
C ARG A 457 -19.47 49.38 65.97
N LYS A 458 -19.94 48.14 66.06
CA LYS A 458 -21.07 47.75 66.93
C LYS A 458 -20.74 47.82 68.42
N LEU A 459 -19.49 47.59 68.82
CA LEU A 459 -19.04 47.81 70.18
C LEU A 459 -19.01 49.30 70.52
N GLY A 460 -18.53 50.15 69.60
CA GLY A 460 -18.60 51.61 69.72
C GLY A 460 -20.03 52.12 69.84
N GLU A 461 -20.96 51.63 69.00
CA GLU A 461 -22.39 51.96 69.12
C GLU A 461 -22.98 51.54 70.48
N LEU A 462 -22.57 50.39 71.04
CA LEU A 462 -23.00 49.92 72.37
C LEU A 462 -22.31 50.66 73.52
N GLU A 463 -21.19 51.34 73.27
CA GLU A 463 -20.51 52.25 74.19
C GLU A 463 -21.21 53.61 74.23
N GLU A 464 -21.61 54.14 73.09
CA GLU A 464 -22.40 55.38 72.99
C GLU A 464 -23.81 55.24 73.59
N LEU A 465 -24.37 54.02 73.56
CA LEU A 465 -25.71 53.71 74.10
C LEU A 465 -25.71 53.32 75.60
N ASP A 466 -24.57 53.34 76.30
CA ASP A 466 -24.43 52.95 77.71
C ASP A 466 -25.04 51.56 78.04
N ALA A 467 -24.96 50.62 77.09
CA ALA A 467 -25.59 49.31 77.23
C ALA A 467 -24.92 48.44 78.33
N PRO A 468 -25.69 47.68 79.13
CA PRO A 468 -25.15 46.80 80.16
C PRO A 468 -24.11 45.80 79.63
N VAL A 469 -23.06 45.56 80.42
CA VAL A 469 -21.86 44.76 80.08
C VAL A 469 -22.17 43.34 79.56
N GLN A 470 -23.35 42.80 79.89
CA GLN A 470 -23.81 41.49 79.47
C GLN A 470 -23.99 41.37 77.95
N TYR A 471 -24.49 42.42 77.28
CA TYR A 471 -24.68 42.44 75.83
C TYR A 471 -23.34 42.57 75.07
N ARG A 472 -22.39 43.33 75.62
CA ARG A 472 -21.01 43.39 75.10
C ARG A 472 -20.34 42.02 75.17
N ARG A 473 -20.47 41.31 76.29
CA ARG A 473 -19.98 39.93 76.45
C ARG A 473 -20.66 38.93 75.51
N ALA A 474 -21.94 39.11 75.21
CA ALA A 474 -22.65 38.27 74.25
C ALA A 474 -22.11 38.47 72.83
N LEU A 475 -21.86 39.71 72.40
CA LEU A 475 -21.30 40.03 71.08
C LEU A 475 -19.91 39.41 70.86
N PHE A 476 -19.06 39.38 71.90
CA PHE A 476 -17.77 38.69 71.86
C PHE A 476 -17.88 37.17 71.71
N LYS A 477 -18.94 36.55 72.25
CA LYS A 477 -19.15 35.09 72.18
C LYS A 477 -19.66 34.61 70.83
N VAL A 478 -20.36 35.46 70.07
CA VAL A 478 -20.88 35.14 68.72
C VAL A 478 -19.75 34.94 67.69
N SER A 479 -18.50 35.25 68.05
CA SER A 479 -17.30 35.17 67.19
C SER A 479 -16.65 33.79 67.04
N ARG A 480 -17.02 32.79 67.84
CA ARG A 480 -16.31 31.49 67.86
C ARG A 480 -16.93 30.47 66.93
#